data_AF-A0A0S8JZD8-F1
#
_entry.id   AF-A0A0S8JZD8-F1
#
_cell.length_a   1.000
_cell.length_b   1.000
_cell.length_c   1.000
_cell.angle_alpha   90.00
_cell.angle_beta   90.00
_cell.angle_gamma   90.00
#
_symmetry.space_group_name_H-M   'P 1'
#
loop_
_entity.id
_entity.type
_entity.pdbx_description
1 polymer ?
#
loop_
_entity_poly.entity_id
_entity_poly.type
_entity_poly.pdbx_seq_one_letter_code
_entity_poly.pdbx_strand_id
1 'polypeptide(L)'
;MFLMKTHFYKDPFWIHTYGHSENDQLSDVVTVNDGYFLVGYAEVDVPYGGNFYERSQVYVVRTDLDGNIVWERTYGGIYTHYANAACMTEDGNLMVIGTKNRGCHPGQRS
;
A
#
# COMPACT_ATOMS: atom_id res chain seq x y z
N MET A 1 -5.66 -3.25 -6.90
CA MET A 1 -6.33 -2.15 -6.17
C MET A 1 -6.84 -1.08 -7.14
N PHE A 2 -7.80 -0.21 -6.75
CA PHE A 2 -8.22 0.91 -7.60
C PHE A 2 -8.40 2.23 -6.83
N LEU A 3 -8.16 3.36 -7.51
CA LEU A 3 -8.59 4.70 -7.10
C LEU A 3 -9.61 5.19 -8.11
N MET A 4 -10.69 5.77 -7.61
CA MET A 4 -11.74 6.36 -8.44
C MET A 4 -12.04 7.77 -7.96
N LYS A 5 -12.08 8.71 -8.90
CA LYS A 5 -12.58 10.06 -8.67
C LYS A 5 -13.92 10.22 -9.35
N THR A 6 -14.95 10.55 -8.59
CA THR A 6 -16.32 10.65 -9.09
C THR A 6 -17.02 11.92 -8.63
N HIS A 7 -18.01 12.35 -9.40
CA HIS A 7 -18.98 13.35 -8.99
C HIS A 7 -20.21 12.63 -8.43
N PHE A 8 -20.76 13.07 -7.30
CA PHE A 8 -21.83 12.37 -6.55
C PHE A 8 -23.09 12.00 -7.35
N TYR A 9 -23.29 12.57 -8.55
CA TYR A 9 -24.48 12.38 -9.39
C TYR A 9 -24.17 11.96 -10.84
N LYS A 10 -22.91 11.66 -11.19
CA LYS A 10 -22.51 11.34 -12.57
C LYS A 10 -21.51 10.18 -12.59
N ASP A 11 -21.28 9.65 -13.78
CA ASP A 11 -20.21 8.68 -14.03
C ASP A 11 -18.85 9.19 -13.53
N PRO A 12 -17.95 8.28 -13.12
CA PRO A 12 -16.63 8.65 -12.62
C PRO A 12 -15.84 9.42 -13.67
N PHE A 13 -15.08 10.43 -13.22
CA PHE A 13 -14.15 11.14 -14.09
C PHE A 13 -13.08 10.20 -14.62
N TRP A 14 -12.56 9.34 -13.74
CA TRP A 14 -11.57 8.33 -14.07
C TRP A 14 -11.54 7.23 -13.02
N ILE A 15 -11.03 6.08 -13.44
CA ILE A 15 -10.68 4.94 -12.60
C ILE A 15 -9.27 4.52 -12.98
N HIS A 16 -8.38 4.42 -12.00
CA HIS A 16 -7.04 3.89 -12.15
C HIS A 16 -6.85 2.67 -11.27
N THR A 17 -6.13 1.67 -11.78
CA THR A 17 -5.74 0.48 -11.02
C THR A 17 -4.26 0.53 -10.66
N TYR A 18 -3.93 0.13 -9.44
CA TYR A 18 -2.58 0.11 -8.89
C TYR A 18 -2.30 -1.24 -8.22
N GLY A 19 -1.01 -1.55 -8.08
CA GLY A 19 -0.53 -2.84 -7.60
C GLY A 19 -0.20 -3.83 -8.72
N HIS A 20 0.26 -5.00 -8.30
CA HIS A 20 0.80 -6.04 -9.16
C HIS A 20 0.01 -7.35 -9.04
N SER A 21 -0.51 -7.66 -7.85
CA SER A 21 -1.22 -8.90 -7.56
C SER A 21 -2.72 -8.69 -7.30
N GLU A 22 -3.49 -9.77 -7.38
CA GLU A 22 -4.93 -9.77 -7.03
C GLU A 22 -5.17 -9.62 -5.53
N ASN A 23 -4.16 -9.91 -4.70
CA ASN A 23 -4.23 -9.85 -3.24
C ASN A 23 -3.78 -8.49 -2.67
N ASP A 24 -3.28 -7.58 -3.51
CA ASP A 24 -2.91 -6.24 -3.08
C ASP A 24 -4.16 -5.45 -2.67
N GLN A 25 -4.09 -4.76 -1.54
CA GLN A 25 -5.22 -3.98 -1.00
C GLN A 25 -4.81 -2.56 -0.61
N LEU A 26 -5.66 -1.59 -0.93
CA LEU A 26 -5.57 -0.23 -0.40
C LEU A 26 -6.40 -0.13 0.86
N SER A 27 -5.83 0.46 1.90
CA SER A 27 -6.49 0.73 3.17
C SER A 27 -6.92 2.19 3.29
N ASP A 28 -6.18 3.13 2.71
CA ASP A 28 -6.40 4.56 2.93
C ASP A 28 -5.91 5.42 1.75
N VAL A 29 -6.45 6.63 1.66
CA VAL A 29 -6.04 7.67 0.71
C VAL A 29 -5.86 9.01 1.42
N VAL A 30 -4.72 9.64 1.20
CA VAL A 30 -4.39 10.97 1.74
C VAL A 30 -4.27 11.95 0.58
N THR A 31 -5.09 13.01 0.61
CA THR A 31 -5.03 14.09 -0.40
C THR A 31 -3.94 15.09 -0.05
N VAL A 32 -3.17 15.49 -1.06
CA VAL A 32 -2.22 16.61 -0.98
C VAL A 32 -2.46 17.59 -2.12
N ASN A 33 -1.82 18.76 -2.05
CA ASN A 33 -2.09 19.86 -2.99
C ASN A 33 -1.89 19.47 -4.47
N ASP A 34 -0.96 18.56 -4.73
CA ASP A 34 -0.52 18.13 -6.06
C ASP A 34 -0.83 16.64 -6.33
N GLY A 35 -1.78 16.04 -5.62
CA GLY A 35 -2.25 14.68 -5.91
C GLY A 35 -2.65 13.88 -4.68
N TYR A 36 -2.39 12.56 -4.72
CA TYR A 36 -2.80 11.64 -3.66
C TYR A 36 -1.65 10.74 -3.20
N PHE A 37 -1.74 10.27 -1.97
CA PHE A 37 -1.04 9.09 -1.48
C PHE A 37 -2.06 7.98 -1.29
N LEU A 38 -1.80 6.83 -1.87
CA LEU A 38 -2.55 5.60 -1.65
C LEU A 38 -1.71 4.71 -0.77
N VAL A 39 -2.29 4.23 0.32
CA VAL A 39 -1.59 3.41 1.30
C VAL A 39 -2.36 2.10 1.48
N GLY A 40 -1.61 1.03 1.58
CA GLY A 40 -2.14 -0.31 1.73
C GLY A 40 -1.03 -1.33 1.87
N TYR A 41 -1.24 -2.51 1.31
CA TYR A 41 -0.23 -3.55 1.24
C TYR A 41 -0.23 -4.24 -0.11
N ALA A 42 0.94 -4.73 -0.50
CA ALA A 42 1.13 -5.56 -1.67
C ALA A 42 1.80 -6.88 -1.27
N GLU A 43 1.42 -7.97 -1.92
CA GLU A 43 2.12 -9.24 -1.78
C GLU A 43 3.40 -9.23 -2.59
N VAL A 44 4.52 -9.49 -1.91
CA VAL A 44 5.85 -9.52 -2.52
C VAL A 44 6.63 -10.72 -2.01
N ASP A 45 7.50 -11.24 -2.88
CA ASP A 45 8.45 -12.29 -2.51
C ASP A 45 9.53 -11.73 -1.60
N VAL A 46 9.59 -12.25 -0.37
CA VAL A 46 10.58 -11.83 0.61
C VAL A 46 11.61 -12.93 0.85
N PRO A 47 12.92 -12.66 0.69
CA PRO A 47 13.96 -13.64 0.93
C PRO A 47 14.16 -13.88 2.43
N TYR A 48 14.16 -15.15 2.83
CA TYR A 48 14.46 -15.57 4.20
C TYR A 48 15.01 -16.99 4.24
N GLY A 49 16.16 -17.19 4.90
CA GLY A 49 16.74 -18.53 5.10
C GLY A 49 17.05 -19.29 3.80
N GLY A 50 17.40 -18.58 2.72
CA GLY A 50 17.70 -19.18 1.41
C GLY A 50 16.46 -19.52 0.55
N ASN A 51 15.26 -19.20 1.02
CA ASN A 51 14.00 -19.36 0.27
C ASN A 51 13.31 -18.00 0.09
N PHE A 52 12.27 -17.97 -0.76
CA PHE A 52 11.36 -16.84 -0.91
C PHE A 52 9.99 -17.20 -0.36
N TYR A 53 9.36 -16.25 0.34
CA TYR A 53 8.02 -16.38 0.87
C TYR A 53 7.19 -15.18 0.45
N GLU A 54 6.02 -15.44 -0.09
CA GLU A 54 5.03 -14.40 -0.36
C GLU A 54 4.54 -13.81 0.96
N ARG A 55 4.70 -12.49 1.10
CA ARG A 55 4.32 -11.76 2.31
C ARG A 55 3.71 -10.43 1.91
N SER A 56 2.62 -10.05 2.54
CA SER A 56 2.08 -8.70 2.44
C SER A 56 3.07 -7.71 3.09
N GLN A 57 3.44 -6.66 2.37
CA GLN A 57 4.27 -5.57 2.85
C GLN A 57 3.56 -4.25 2.63
N VAL A 58 3.88 -3.22 3.42
CA VAL A 58 3.28 -1.88 3.26
C VAL A 58 3.59 -1.38 1.87
N TYR A 59 2.57 -0.92 1.15
CA TYR A 59 2.70 -0.40 -0.20
C TYR A 59 2.11 1.01 -0.25
N VAL A 60 2.90 1.93 -0.80
CA VAL A 60 2.57 3.35 -0.89
C VAL A 60 2.73 3.80 -2.33
N VAL A 61 1.68 4.41 -2.89
CA VAL A 61 1.68 5.01 -4.22
C VAL A 61 1.49 6.51 -4.08
N ARG A 62 2.39 7.30 -4.64
CA ARG A 62 2.19 8.74 -4.87
C ARG A 62 1.68 8.93 -6.29
N THR A 63 0.58 9.66 -6.46
CA THR A 63 0.03 9.99 -7.78
C THR A 63 -0.09 11.49 -7.99
N ASP A 64 -0.14 11.97 -9.22
CA ASP A 64 -0.57 13.35 -9.49
C ASP A 64 -2.09 13.52 -9.29
N LEU A 65 -2.64 14.69 -9.65
CA LEU A 65 -4.07 15.02 -9.54
C LEU A 65 -4.97 14.25 -10.51
N ASP A 66 -4.39 13.76 -11.61
CA ASP A 66 -5.06 12.96 -12.64
C ASP A 66 -5.01 11.48 -12.32
N GLY A 67 -4.25 11.08 -11.29
CA GLY A 67 -4.10 9.69 -10.85
C GLY A 67 -2.92 8.97 -11.48
N ASN A 68 -2.05 9.64 -12.26
CA ASN A 68 -0.86 9.01 -12.79
C ASN A 68 0.16 8.78 -11.68
N ILE A 69 0.85 7.63 -11.71
CA ILE A 69 1.87 7.28 -10.71
C ILE A 69 3.06 8.23 -10.86
N VAL A 70 3.39 8.94 -9.79
CA VAL A 70 4.65 9.70 -9.65
C VAL A 70 5.74 8.75 -9.15
N TRP A 71 5.42 7.94 -8.13
CA TRP A 71 6.25 6.83 -7.68
C TRP A 71 5.43 5.85 -6.84
N GLU A 72 5.94 4.63 -6.71
CA GLU A 72 5.40 3.60 -5.82
C GLU A 72 6.54 2.92 -5.05
N ARG A 73 6.28 2.53 -3.80
CA ARG A 73 7.28 1.89 -2.94
C ARG A 73 6.64 0.87 -2.01
N THR A 74 7.39 -0.21 -1.80
CA THR A 74 7.05 -1.25 -0.83
C THR A 74 8.01 -1.16 0.37
N TYR A 75 7.46 -1.24 1.58
CA TYR A 75 8.18 -1.12 2.84
C TYR A 75 7.87 -2.28 3.77
N GLY A 76 8.90 -2.78 4.43
CA GLY A 76 8.77 -3.80 5.45
C GLY A 76 10.03 -4.67 5.52
N GLY A 77 9.84 -5.97 5.73
CA GLY A 77 10.95 -6.90 5.90
C GLY A 77 10.47 -8.35 5.85
N ILE A 78 11.15 -9.25 6.54
CA ILE A 78 10.91 -10.70 6.49
C ILE A 78 9.53 -11.16 7.02
N TYR A 79 8.76 -10.26 7.61
CA TYR A 79 7.45 -10.53 8.19
C TYR A 79 6.36 -9.82 7.42
N THR A 80 5.12 -10.26 7.59
CA THR A 80 3.97 -9.62 6.99
C THR A 80 3.69 -8.28 7.68
N HIS A 81 3.49 -7.23 6.89
CA HIS A 81 3.09 -5.89 7.34
C HIS A 81 1.84 -5.44 6.59
N TYR A 82 0.80 -5.11 7.34
CA TYR A 82 -0.43 -4.55 6.80
C TYR A 82 -0.49 -3.07 7.17
N ALA A 83 -0.61 -2.18 6.18
CA ALA A 83 -0.96 -0.79 6.45
C ALA A 83 -2.47 -0.66 6.64
N ASN A 84 -2.87 0.17 7.60
CA ASN A 84 -4.26 0.34 7.98
C ASN A 84 -4.76 1.78 7.80
N ALA A 85 -3.91 2.77 8.04
CA ALA A 85 -4.26 4.18 7.91
C ALA A 85 -3.01 5.04 7.69
N ALA A 86 -3.21 6.23 7.15
CA ALA A 86 -2.15 7.20 6.94
C ALA A 86 -2.62 8.64 7.17
N CYS A 87 -1.67 9.53 7.46
CA CYS A 87 -1.92 10.97 7.51
C CYS A 87 -0.69 11.78 7.12
N MET A 88 -0.90 13.04 6.75
CA MET A 88 0.19 14.00 6.66
C MET A 88 0.51 14.56 8.04
N THR A 89 1.80 14.76 8.29
CA THR A 89 2.33 15.51 9.42
C THR A 89 2.53 16.98 9.04
N GLU A 90 2.63 17.86 10.04
CA GLU A 90 2.77 19.31 9.81
C GLU A 90 4.05 19.69 9.05
N ASP A 91 5.11 18.87 9.18
CA ASP A 91 6.36 19.04 8.44
C ASP A 91 6.33 18.43 7.03
N GLY A 92 5.15 17.98 6.57
CA GLY A 92 4.93 17.52 5.21
C GLY A 92 5.31 16.05 4.97
N ASN A 93 5.55 15.26 6.01
CA ASN A 93 5.82 13.83 5.86
C ASN A 93 4.55 12.99 5.89
N LEU A 94 4.58 11.84 5.21
CA LEU A 94 3.53 10.83 5.31
C LEU A 94 3.79 9.92 6.52
N MET A 95 2.84 9.84 7.44
CA MET A 95 2.84 8.86 8.53
C MET A 95 1.90 7.71 8.15
N VAL A 96 2.37 6.47 8.33
CA VAL A 96 1.59 5.25 8.07
C VAL A 96 1.59 4.39 9.32
N ILE A 97 0.42 3.90 9.71
CA ILE A 97 0.25 2.96 10.82
C ILE A 97 -0.33 1.64 10.32
N GLY A 98 -0.04 0.56 11.05
CA GLY A 98 -0.37 -0.77 10.61
C GLY A 98 -0.07 -1.85 11.63
N THR A 99 -0.21 -3.10 11.22
CA THR A 99 0.14 -4.27 12.04
C THR A 99 1.27 -5.06 11.41
N LYS A 100 2.04 -5.74 12.27
CA LYS A 100 3.07 -6.67 11.85
C LYS A 100 2.72 -8.06 12.36
N ASN A 101 2.73 -9.04 11.46
CA ASN A 101 2.53 -10.44 11.79
C ASN A 101 3.74 -11.26 11.34
N ARG A 102 4.34 -12.01 12.29
CA ARG A 102 5.46 -12.90 11.96
C ARG A 102 5.01 -14.11 11.12
N GLY A 103 3.73 -14.48 11.18
CA GLY A 103 3.20 -15.71 10.59
C GLY A 103 3.78 -16.96 11.27
N CYS A 104 3.06 -18.07 11.19
CA CYS A 104 3.59 -19.36 11.62
C CYS A 104 4.67 -19.81 10.64
N HIS A 105 5.88 -20.05 11.13
CA HIS A 105 6.97 -20.62 10.34
C HIS A 105 6.91 -22.15 10.50
N PRO A 106 6.94 -22.94 9.42
CA PRO A 106 7.02 -24.41 9.51
C PRO A 106 8.37 -24.93 10.05
N GLY A 107 9.08 -24.18 10.90
CA GLY A 107 10.39 -24.55 11.47
C GLY A 107 10.70 -23.95 12.84
N GLN A 108 9.77 -23.25 13.49
CA GLN A 108 9.93 -22.79 14.87
C GLN A 108 9.01 -23.62 15.76
N ARG A 109 9.49 -24.79 16.21
CA ARG A 109 8.88 -25.47 17.36
C ARG A 109 9.35 -24.75 18.63
N SER A 110 8.39 -24.39 19.49
CA SER A 110 8.61 -23.98 20.88
C SER A 110 9.37 -25.05 21.66
#